data_AF-A0A2A4T504-F1
#
_entry.id   AF-A0A2A4T504-F1
#
_cell.length_a   1.000
_cell.length_b   1.000
_cell.length_c   1.000
_cell.angle_alpha   90.00
_cell.angle_beta   90.00
_cell.angle_gamma   90.00
#
_symmetry.space_group_name_H-M   'P 1'
#
loop_
_entity.id
_entity.type
_entity.pdbx_description
1 polymer ?
#
loop_
_entity_poly.entity_id
_entity_poly.type
_entity_poly.pdbx_seq_one_letter_code
_entity_poly.pdbx_strand_id
1 'polypeptide(L)' 'MENVKRIRKNKGISQLDLAHYIGHKSVSTIGKIESGLEDKHYNLEHLYKIAQVLNVNITDFFS' A
#
# COMPACT_ATOMS: atom_id res chain seq x y z
N MET A 1 1.22 -6.54 8.24
CA MET A 1 1.24 -5.73 7.00
C MET A 1 2.59 -5.78 6.26
N GLU A 2 3.48 -6.74 6.55
CA GLU A 2 4.79 -6.83 5.87
C GLU A 2 4.69 -7.07 4.36
N ASN A 3 3.60 -7.65 3.88
CA ASN A 3 3.43 -8.03 2.47
C ASN A 3 3.30 -6.84 1.53
N VAL A 4 2.51 -5.81 1.87
CA VAL A 4 2.34 -4.64 1.00
C VAL A 4 3.68 -3.95 0.76
N LYS A 5 4.46 -3.73 1.82
CA LYS A 5 5.78 -3.11 1.75
C LYS A 5 6.78 -3.96 0.97
N ARG A 6 6.73 -5.29 1.15
CA ARG A 6 7.58 -6.24 0.43
C ARG A 6 7.26 -6.25 -1.06
N ILE A 7 5.99 -6.38 -1.43
CA ILE A 7 5.51 -6.37 -2.82
C ILE A 7 5.82 -5.03 -3.47
N ARG A 8 5.59 -3.93 -2.75
CA ARG A 8 5.93 -2.57 -3.21
C ARG A 8 7.42 -2.44 -3.55
N LYS A 9 8.30 -2.92 -2.65
CA LYS A 9 9.75 -2.94 -2.91
C LYS A 9 10.13 -3.84 -4.08
N ASN A 10 9.53 -5.03 -4.19
CA ASN A 10 9.76 -5.93 -5.33
C ASN A 10 9.33 -5.32 -6.68
N LYS A 11 8.27 -4.52 -6.69
CA LYS A 11 7.79 -3.81 -7.87
C LYS A 11 8.53 -2.49 -8.14
N GLY A 12 9.44 -2.06 -7.26
CA GLY A 12 10.17 -0.80 -7.40
C GLY A 12 9.31 0.45 -7.24
N ILE A 13 8.13 0.34 -6.62
CA ILE A 13 7.21 1.47 -6.44
C ILE A 13 7.57 2.23 -5.17
N SER A 14 7.70 3.56 -5.23
CA SER A 14 7.95 4.35 -4.01
C SER A 14 6.67 4.57 -3.20
N GLN A 15 6.80 4.94 -1.92
CA GLN A 15 5.63 5.28 -1.08
C GLN A 15 4.81 6.42 -1.71
N LEU A 16 5.52 7.35 -2.38
CA LEU A 16 4.95 8.52 -3.03
C LEU A 16 4.14 8.13 -4.27
N ASP A 17 4.70 7.27 -5.12
CA ASP A 17 3.98 6.69 -6.26
C ASP A 17 2.72 5.97 -5.79
N LEU A 18 2.83 5.11 -4.77
CA LEU A 18 1.67 4.38 -4.25
C LEU A 18 0.58 5.34 -3.75
N ALA A 19 0.95 6.39 -3.02
CA ALA A 19 0.03 7.43 -2.55
C ALA A 19 -0.63 8.19 -3.72
N HIS A 20 0.14 8.49 -4.76
CA HIS A 20 -0.33 9.16 -5.96
C HIS A 20 -1.36 8.32 -6.70
N TYR A 21 -1.12 7.02 -6.86
CA TYR A 21 -2.04 6.13 -7.57
C TYR A 21 -3.35 5.86 -6.81
N ILE A 22 -3.31 5.76 -5.49
CA ILE A 22 -4.54 5.52 -4.70
C ILE A 22 -5.39 6.79 -4.51
N GLY A 23 -4.87 7.96 -4.92
CA GLY A 23 -5.57 9.25 -4.83
C GLY A 23 -5.51 9.90 -3.44
N HIS A 24 -4.66 9.40 -2.53
CA HIS A 24 -4.45 10.03 -1.24
C HIS A 24 -3.37 11.10 -1.34
N LYS A 25 -3.76 12.36 -1.06
CA LYS A 25 -2.88 13.54 -1.02
C LYS A 25 -1.71 13.46 -0.01
N SER A 26 -1.58 12.39 0.77
CA SER A 26 -0.60 12.32 1.85
C SER A 26 0.16 11.00 1.87
N VAL A 27 1.32 11.03 1.21
CA VAL A 27 2.39 10.02 1.27
C VAL A 27 2.74 9.64 2.71
N SER A 28 2.67 10.60 3.62
CA SER A 28 2.91 10.42 5.04
C SER A 28 1.94 9.42 5.69
N THR A 29 0.71 9.29 5.20
CA THR A 29 -0.27 8.32 5.72
C THR A 29 0.13 6.89 5.35
N ILE A 30 0.55 6.65 4.10
CA ILE A 30 1.08 5.36 3.63
C ILE A 30 2.30 4.96 4.46
N GLY A 31 3.25 5.88 4.66
CA GLY A 31 4.46 5.62 5.43
C GLY A 31 4.17 5.27 6.90
N LYS A 32 3.16 5.91 7.50
CA LYS A 32 2.72 5.61 8.88
C LYS A 32 2.03 4.25 8.99
N ILE A 33 1.17 3.91 8.03
CA ILE A 33 0.51 2.59 7.94
C ILE A 33 1.55 1.49 7.71
N GLU A 34 2.49 1.69 6.76
CA GLU A 34 3.59 0.74 6.50
C GLU A 34 4.56 0.59 7.68
N SER A 35 4.68 1.61 8.52
CA SER A 35 5.53 1.57 9.71
C SER A 35 4.80 1.01 10.95
N GLY A 36 3.50 0.68 10.84
CA GLY A 36 2.69 0.21 11.97
C GLY A 36 2.55 1.25 13.08
N LEU A 37 2.77 2.54 12.76
CA LEU A 37 2.82 3.64 13.72
C LEU A 37 1.42 4.16 14.10
N GLU A 38 0.46 3.99 13.21
CA GLU A 38 -0.96 4.13 13.53
C GLU A 38 -1.60 2.76 13.30
N ASP A 39 -2.50 2.35 14.19
CA ASP A 39 -3.41 1.21 14.06
C ASP A 39 -4.44 1.42 12.92
N LYS A 40 -3.99 2.09 11.84
CA LYS A 40 -4.75 2.40 10.65
C LYS A 40 -4.48 1.32 9.64
N HIS A 41 -5.53 0.56 9.34
CA HIS A 41 -5.52 -0.39 8.26
C HIS A 41 -5.85 0.30 6.93
N TYR A 42 -5.34 -0.23 5.82
CA TYR A 42 -5.84 0.13 4.50
C TYR A 42 -7.29 -0.32 4.39
N ASN A 43 -8.19 0.58 4.03
CA ASN A 43 -9.54 0.20 3.64
C ASN A 43 -9.50 -0.73 2.41
N LEU A 44 -10.55 -1.52 2.21
CA LEU A 44 -10.65 -2.46 1.09
C LEU A 44 -10.46 -1.78 -0.26
N GLU A 45 -11.00 -0.57 -0.44
CA GLU A 45 -10.80 0.22 -1.65
C GLU A 45 -9.32 0.57 -1.88
N HIS A 46 -8.58 0.91 -0.82
CA HIS A 46 -7.14 1.16 -0.93
C HIS A 46 -6.40 -0.12 -1.28
N LEU A 47 -6.67 -1.22 -0.59
CA LEU A 47 -6.06 -2.50 -0.91
C LEU A 47 -6.35 -2.92 -2.35
N TYR A 48 -7.55 -2.68 -2.86
CA TYR A 48 -7.91 -2.95 -4.25
C TYR A 48 -7.13 -2.06 -5.22
N LYS A 49 -7.08 -0.74 -5.00
CA LYS A 49 -6.26 0.17 -5.81
C LYS A 49 -4.77 -0.20 -5.77
N ILE A 50 -4.25 -0.52 -4.58
CA ILE A 50 -2.86 -0.96 -4.37
C ILE A 50 -2.59 -2.26 -5.12
N ALA A 51 -3.50 -3.24 -5.07
CA ALA A 51 -3.43 -4.48 -5.85
C ALA A 51 -3.36 -4.21 -7.35
N GLN A 52 -4.20 -3.32 -7.87
CA GLN A 52 -4.20 -2.95 -9.29
C GLN A 52 -2.89 -2.28 -9.70
N VAL A 53 -2.38 -1.35 -8.89
CA VAL A 53 -1.13 -0.61 -9.14
C VAL A 53 0.09 -1.54 -9.09
N LEU A 54 0.13 -2.41 -8.09
CA LEU A 54 1.19 -3.41 -7.95
C LEU A 54 1.01 -4.58 -8.91
N ASN A 55 -0.12 -4.65 -9.62
CA ASN A 55 -0.49 -5.73 -10.51
C ASN A 55 -0.35 -7.11 -9.82
N VAL A 56 -0.94 -7.21 -8.63
CA VAL A 56 -1.00 -8.41 -7.79
C VAL A 56 -2.43 -8.65 -7.32
N ASN A 57 -2.71 -9.85 -6.82
CA ASN A 57 -4.01 -10.11 -6.21
C ASN A 57 -4.09 -9.45 -4.84
N ILE A 58 -5.26 -8.90 -4.50
CA ILE A 58 -5.50 -8.30 -3.18
C ILE A 58 -5.31 -9.32 -2.04
N THR A 59 -5.57 -10.60 -2.31
CA THR A 59 -5.33 -11.73 -1.39
C THR A 59 -3.86 -11.91 -1.02
N ASP A 60 -2.92 -11.46 -1.87
CA ASP A 60 -1.48 -11.52 -1.63
C ASP A 60 -1.06 -10.61 -0.46
N PHE A 61 -1.89 -9.61 -0.12
CA PHE A 61 -1.68 -8.77 1.06
C PHE A 61 -2.09 -9.45 2.37
N PHE A 62 -2.94 -10.48 2.30
CA PHE A 62 -3.50 -11.19 3.46
C PHE A 62 -2.86 -12.56 3.71
N SER A 63 -2.02 -13.05 2.80
CA SER A 63 -1.29 -14.33 2.93
C SER A 63 -0.05 -14.26 3.81
#